data_AF-A0A8S0YIU4-F1
#
_entry.id   AF-A0A8S0YIU4-F1
#
_cell.length_a   1.000
_cell.length_b   1.000
_cell.length_c   1.000
_cell.angle_alpha   90.00
_cell.angle_beta   90.00
_cell.angle_gamma   90.00
#
_symmetry.space_group_name_H-M   'P 1'
#
loop_
_entity.id
_entity.type
_entity.pdbx_description
1 polymer ?
#
loop_
_entity_poly.entity_id
_entity_poly.type
_entity_poly.pdbx_seq_one_letter_code
_entity_poly.pdbx_strand_id
1 'polypeptide(L)'
;MISEKIKAITPHGELLYKICILTVNTCNIEQYINVTRFSKLCKIGCPNYGKKWSCPPYSPTFNQFTSNYKNISICLLYMELNQFSYIKNDYLKIKAANTILKSRIDKTLRQLKNKDSYYISTGSCRMCKPCKCKLNKPCAHPDIKTYSFEALGVNVSDMLKDLFDFRLLWYSKKHLPQYTSVVAGLLSNEKVNENILIETLKAQK
;
A
#
# COMPACT_ATOMS: atom_id res chain seq x y z
N MET A 1 13.16 -13.24 2.15
CA MET A 1 12.10 -12.82 1.21
C MET A 1 11.30 -14.04 0.84
N ILE A 2 9.99 -14.02 1.10
CA ILE A 2 9.06 -15.07 0.66
C ILE A 2 8.27 -14.55 -0.54
N SER A 3 7.95 -15.43 -1.49
CA SER A 3 7.10 -15.11 -2.63
C SER A 3 6.10 -16.24 -2.88
N GLU A 4 4.84 -15.87 -3.13
CA GLU A 4 3.79 -16.85 -3.42
C GLU A 4 2.76 -16.33 -4.43
N LYS A 5 2.16 -17.25 -5.21
CA LYS A 5 1.01 -16.99 -6.07
C LYS A 5 -0.28 -17.28 -5.30
N ILE A 6 -1.21 -16.34 -5.28
CA ILE A 6 -2.49 -16.44 -4.59
C ILE A 6 -3.63 -16.30 -5.60
N LYS A 7 -4.69 -17.09 -5.38
CA LYS A 7 -5.93 -17.03 -6.13
C LYS A 7 -6.89 -16.03 -5.50
N ALA A 8 -7.53 -15.20 -6.32
CA ALA A 8 -8.67 -14.38 -5.96
C ALA A 8 -9.88 -14.81 -6.79
N ILE A 9 -10.94 -15.26 -6.12
CA ILE A 9 -12.20 -15.60 -6.79
C ILE A 9 -12.99 -14.30 -6.99
N THR A 10 -13.48 -14.08 -8.21
CA THR A 10 -14.33 -12.95 -8.56
C THR A 10 -15.57 -13.44 -9.31
N PRO A 11 -16.63 -12.61 -9.45
CA PRO A 11 -17.79 -12.98 -10.26
C PRO A 11 -17.47 -13.31 -11.73
N HIS A 12 -16.30 -12.91 -12.24
CA HIS A 12 -15.86 -13.13 -13.62
C HIS A 12 -14.82 -14.24 -13.77
N GLY A 13 -14.51 -14.96 -12.68
CA GLY A 13 -13.57 -16.09 -12.68
C GLY A 13 -12.45 -15.96 -11.65
N GLU A 14 -11.49 -16.87 -11.75
CA GLU A 14 -10.29 -16.90 -10.93
C GLU A 14 -9.22 -15.96 -11.48
N LEU A 15 -8.71 -15.08 -10.62
CA LEU A 15 -7.56 -14.22 -10.91
C LEU A 15 -6.36 -14.65 -10.07
N LEU A 16 -5.17 -14.58 -10.64
CA LEU A 16 -3.91 -14.85 -9.96
C LEU A 16 -3.16 -13.55 -9.69
N TYR A 17 -2.69 -13.38 -8.46
CA TYR A 17 -1.72 -12.35 -8.11
C TYR A 17 -0.57 -12.94 -7.33
N LYS A 18 0.56 -12.26 -7.34
CA LYS A 18 1.73 -12.63 -6.55
C LYS A 18 1.84 -11.72 -5.35
N ILE A 19 2.28 -12.28 -4.23
CA ILE A 19 2.76 -11.54 -3.06
C ILE A 19 4.24 -11.82 -2.87
N CYS A 20 5.00 -10.77 -2.57
CA CYS A 20 6.38 -10.86 -2.09
C CYS A 20 6.45 -10.14 -0.75
N ILE A 21 7.10 -10.77 0.24
CA ILE A 21 7.26 -10.22 1.58
C ILE A 21 8.74 -10.20 1.92
N LEU A 22 9.20 -9.06 2.41
CA LEU A 22 10.54 -8.91 2.97
C LEU A 22 10.44 -8.13 4.28
N THR A 23 10.93 -8.75 5.35
CA THR A 23 11.08 -8.11 6.66
C THR A 23 12.47 -7.53 6.82
N VAL A 24 12.54 -6.23 7.13
CA VAL A 24 13.77 -5.49 7.40
C VAL A 24 13.62 -4.66 8.68
N ASN A 25 14.73 -4.10 9.17
CA ASN A 25 14.65 -3.08 10.21
C ASN A 25 14.07 -1.79 9.60
N THR A 26 13.31 -1.02 10.39
CA THR A 26 12.75 0.26 9.94
C THR A 26 13.85 1.25 9.53
N CYS A 27 15.04 1.21 10.13
CA CYS A 27 16.17 2.06 9.75
C CYS A 27 16.66 1.82 8.31
N ASN A 28 16.47 0.61 7.76
CA ASN A 28 16.87 0.30 6.39
C ASN A 28 16.03 1.07 5.34
N ILE A 29 14.90 1.66 5.74
CA ILE A 29 14.02 2.43 4.86
C ILE A 29 14.40 3.91 4.82
N GLU A 30 15.20 4.38 5.78
CA GLU A 30 15.54 5.81 5.90
C GLU A 30 16.24 6.37 4.66
N GLN A 31 17.08 5.55 4.01
CA GLN A 31 17.76 5.91 2.76
C GLN A 31 16.81 6.23 1.59
N TYR A 32 15.56 5.75 1.64
CA TYR A 32 14.55 6.02 0.61
C TYR A 32 13.67 7.23 0.95
N ILE A 33 13.87 7.89 2.09
CA ILE A 33 13.04 9.02 2.51
C ILE A 33 13.46 10.28 1.76
N ASN A 34 12.48 10.91 1.11
CA ASN A 34 12.60 12.25 0.55
C ASN A 34 11.28 13.01 0.71
N VAL A 35 11.01 13.45 1.94
CA VAL A 35 9.75 14.12 2.32
C VAL A 35 9.47 15.33 1.42
N THR A 36 10.48 16.15 1.14
CA THR A 36 10.33 17.34 0.28
C THR A 36 9.88 16.97 -1.13
N ARG A 37 10.54 16.01 -1.76
CA ARG A 37 10.20 15.55 -3.12
C ARG A 37 8.81 14.92 -3.16
N PHE A 38 8.52 13.99 -2.26
CA PHE A 38 7.25 13.25 -2.30
C PHE A 38 6.05 14.11 -1.88
N SER A 39 6.22 15.03 -0.94
CA SER A 39 5.20 16.04 -0.62
C SER A 39 4.90 16.94 -1.83
N LYS A 40 5.94 17.39 -2.56
CA LYS A 40 5.78 18.16 -3.80
C LYS A 40 5.06 17.36 -4.90
N LEU A 41 5.45 16.09 -5.11
CA LEU A 41 4.77 15.20 -6.06
C LEU A 41 3.31 14.97 -5.68
N CYS A 42 3.00 14.76 -4.40
CA CYS A 42 1.62 14.67 -3.93
C CYS A 42 0.84 15.96 -4.20
N LYS A 43 1.44 17.13 -3.94
CA LYS A 43 0.81 18.44 -4.16
C LYS A 43 0.44 18.66 -5.64
N ILE A 44 1.30 18.23 -6.55
CA ILE A 44 1.12 18.42 -7.99
C ILE A 44 0.20 17.34 -8.59
N GLY A 45 0.37 16.08 -8.20
CA GLY A 45 -0.21 14.92 -8.89
C GLY A 45 -1.38 14.23 -8.19
N CYS A 46 -1.69 14.57 -6.92
CA CYS A 46 -2.70 13.85 -6.15
C CYS A 46 -3.88 14.74 -5.75
N PRO A 47 -5.14 14.38 -6.12
CA PRO A 47 -6.31 15.18 -5.77
C PRO A 47 -6.65 15.17 -4.28
N ASN A 48 -5.98 14.31 -3.48
CA ASN A 48 -6.19 14.19 -2.03
C ASN A 48 -5.24 15.06 -1.19
N TYR A 49 -4.21 15.67 -1.79
CA TYR A 49 -3.29 16.56 -1.06
C TYR A 49 -4.06 17.66 -0.33
N GLY A 50 -3.77 17.88 0.95
CA GLY A 50 -4.44 18.86 1.80
C GLY A 50 -5.93 18.60 2.06
N LYS A 51 -6.47 17.43 1.67
CA LYS A 51 -7.92 17.11 1.79
C LYS A 51 -8.21 15.91 2.68
N LYS A 52 -7.18 15.27 3.23
CA LYS A 52 -7.28 14.10 4.11
C LYS A 52 -6.24 14.18 5.20
N TRP A 53 -6.63 13.81 6.42
CA TRP A 53 -5.72 13.68 7.56
C TRP A 53 -4.64 12.60 7.37
N SER A 54 -4.79 11.69 6.40
CA SER A 54 -3.79 10.68 6.06
C SER A 54 -2.81 11.11 4.98
N CYS A 55 -2.82 12.39 4.55
CA CYS A 55 -2.06 12.86 3.40
C CYS A 55 -1.29 14.14 3.75
N PRO A 56 -0.20 14.45 3.03
CA PRO A 56 0.50 15.71 3.20
C PRO A 56 -0.44 16.92 2.99
N PRO A 57 -0.24 18.02 3.75
CA PRO A 57 0.84 18.25 4.71
C PRO A 57 0.56 17.68 6.12
N TYR A 58 -0.55 16.96 6.33
CA TYR A 58 -0.98 16.52 7.67
C TYR A 58 -0.42 15.17 8.09
N SER A 59 0.09 14.37 7.15
CA SER A 59 0.75 13.10 7.48
C SER A 59 2.10 13.36 8.16
N PRO A 60 2.49 12.50 9.11
CA PRO A 60 3.83 12.52 9.67
C PRO A 60 4.86 12.05 8.63
N THR A 61 6.14 12.25 8.93
CA THR A 61 7.23 11.57 8.23
C THR A 61 7.27 10.09 8.59
N PHE A 62 7.96 9.28 7.77
CA PHE A 62 8.16 7.86 8.05
C PHE A 62 8.75 7.64 9.46
N ASN A 63 9.86 8.31 9.80
CA ASN A 63 10.54 8.13 11.09
C ASN A 63 9.64 8.49 12.29
N GLN A 64 8.83 9.55 12.16
CA GLN A 64 7.85 9.91 13.20
C GLN A 64 6.75 8.85 13.36
N PHE A 65 6.33 8.23 12.27
CA PHE A 65 5.28 7.22 12.31
C PHE A 65 5.78 5.85 12.78
N THR A 66 7.04 5.52 12.49
CA THR A 66 7.65 4.21 12.80
C THR A 66 8.52 4.22 14.05
N SER A 67 8.59 5.32 14.80
CA SER A 67 9.53 5.50 15.93
C SER A 67 9.44 4.40 17.00
N ASN A 68 8.25 3.82 17.17
CA ASN A 68 7.98 2.79 18.18
C ASN A 68 8.02 1.36 17.62
N TYR A 69 8.50 1.17 16.38
CA TYR A 69 8.55 -0.11 15.69
C TYR A 69 9.93 -0.40 15.14
N LYS A 70 10.54 -1.50 15.60
CA LYS A 70 11.87 -1.93 15.15
C LYS A 70 11.89 -2.52 13.75
N ASN A 71 10.83 -3.21 13.34
CA ASN A 71 10.79 -3.96 12.09
C ASN A 71 9.62 -3.51 11.20
N ILE A 72 9.80 -3.73 9.90
CA ILE A 72 8.75 -3.59 8.89
C ILE A 72 8.76 -4.79 7.93
N SER A 73 7.63 -5.47 7.80
CA SER A 73 7.39 -6.47 6.75
C SER A 73 6.74 -5.77 5.56
N ILE A 74 7.53 -5.52 4.52
CA ILE A 74 7.08 -4.87 3.29
C ILE A 74 6.37 -5.91 2.43
N CYS A 75 5.12 -5.63 2.09
CA CYS A 75 4.27 -6.50 1.29
C CYS A 75 4.07 -5.89 -0.09
N LEU A 76 4.69 -6.47 -1.11
CA LEU A 76 4.49 -6.14 -2.51
C LEU A 76 3.48 -7.14 -3.10
N LEU A 77 2.37 -6.64 -3.63
CA LEU A 77 1.43 -7.45 -4.39
C LEU A 77 1.37 -6.94 -5.83
N TYR A 78 1.33 -7.84 -6.80
CA TYR A 78 1.16 -7.48 -8.21
C TYR A 78 0.39 -8.52 -9.01
N MET A 79 -0.23 -8.06 -10.08
CA MET A 79 -1.14 -8.84 -10.91
C MET A 79 -1.00 -8.42 -12.38
N GLU A 80 -0.90 -9.41 -13.27
CA GLU A 80 -0.88 -9.17 -14.73
C GLU A 80 -2.25 -8.70 -15.22
N LEU A 81 -2.25 -7.68 -16.09
CA LEU A 81 -3.48 -7.04 -16.57
C LEU A 81 -4.14 -7.76 -17.76
N ASN A 82 -3.44 -8.71 -18.39
CA ASN A 82 -3.99 -9.61 -19.42
C ASN A 82 -5.17 -10.46 -18.91
N GLN A 83 -5.22 -10.75 -17.61
CA GLN A 83 -6.31 -11.47 -16.94
C GLN A 83 -7.64 -10.68 -16.95
N PHE A 84 -7.60 -9.38 -17.26
CA PHE A 84 -8.77 -8.52 -17.41
C PHE A 84 -9.12 -8.25 -18.87
N SER A 85 -8.81 -9.18 -19.78
CA SER A 85 -9.12 -9.06 -21.21
C SER A 85 -10.60 -8.83 -21.51
N TYR A 86 -11.49 -9.31 -20.63
CA TYR A 86 -12.94 -9.08 -20.70
C TYR A 86 -13.35 -7.60 -20.50
N ILE A 87 -12.48 -6.77 -19.92
CA ILE A 87 -12.72 -5.32 -19.74
C ILE A 87 -12.14 -4.59 -20.94
N LYS A 88 -12.96 -3.92 -21.76
CA LYS A 88 -12.48 -3.20 -22.95
C LYS A 88 -11.65 -1.95 -22.62
N ASN A 89 -11.96 -1.26 -21.52
CA ASN A 89 -11.30 -0.02 -21.13
C ASN A 89 -10.07 -0.29 -20.26
N ASP A 90 -8.89 0.11 -20.73
CA ASP A 90 -7.61 -0.13 -20.05
C ASP A 90 -7.51 0.51 -18.66
N TYR A 91 -8.04 1.71 -18.48
CA TYR A 91 -8.08 2.35 -17.17
C TYR A 91 -8.96 1.56 -16.18
N LEU A 92 -10.06 0.97 -16.66
CA LEU A 92 -10.91 0.12 -15.82
C LEU A 92 -10.21 -1.20 -15.45
N LYS A 93 -9.36 -1.79 -16.32
CA LYS A 93 -8.53 -2.96 -15.97
C LYS A 93 -7.65 -2.66 -14.76
N ILE A 94 -6.92 -1.54 -14.83
CA ILE A 94 -6.02 -1.09 -13.75
C ILE A 94 -6.79 -0.81 -12.47
N LYS A 95 -7.95 -0.15 -12.59
CA LYS A 95 -8.80 0.17 -11.44
C LYS A 95 -9.35 -1.09 -10.77
N ALA A 96 -9.80 -2.08 -11.54
CA ALA A 96 -10.28 -3.36 -11.03
C ALA A 96 -9.17 -4.12 -10.28
N ALA A 97 -8.03 -4.32 -10.93
CA ALA A 97 -6.87 -4.98 -10.35
C ALA A 97 -6.40 -4.28 -9.06
N ASN A 98 -6.23 -2.95 -9.08
CA ASN A 98 -5.87 -2.19 -7.88
C ASN A 98 -6.91 -2.30 -6.78
N THR A 99 -8.20 -2.33 -7.10
CA THR A 99 -9.25 -2.47 -6.07
C THR A 99 -9.12 -3.81 -5.34
N ILE A 100 -8.89 -4.90 -6.08
CA ILE A 100 -8.68 -6.24 -5.51
C ILE A 100 -7.44 -6.27 -4.62
N LEU A 101 -6.29 -5.86 -5.16
CA LEU A 101 -5.02 -5.92 -4.43
C LEU A 101 -5.05 -5.08 -3.15
N LYS A 102 -5.52 -3.82 -3.25
CA LYS A 102 -5.63 -2.90 -2.10
C LYS A 102 -6.56 -3.43 -1.02
N SER A 103 -7.74 -3.92 -1.42
CA SER A 103 -8.72 -4.46 -0.48
C SER A 103 -8.17 -5.66 0.28
N ARG A 104 -7.50 -6.59 -0.41
CA ARG A 104 -6.98 -7.81 0.20
C ARG A 104 -5.84 -7.50 1.18
N ILE A 105 -4.86 -6.69 0.78
CA ILE A 105 -3.73 -6.40 1.68
C ILE A 105 -4.14 -5.50 2.86
N ASP A 106 -4.93 -4.45 2.64
CA ASP A 106 -5.38 -3.58 3.75
C ASP A 106 -6.26 -4.35 4.75
N LYS A 107 -7.08 -5.31 4.29
CA LYS A 107 -7.87 -6.20 5.17
C LYS A 107 -6.95 -7.11 5.99
N THR A 108 -5.95 -7.73 5.35
CA THR A 108 -4.94 -8.59 6.01
C THR A 108 -4.25 -7.83 7.13
N LEU A 109 -3.66 -6.67 6.79
CA LEU A 109 -2.84 -5.89 7.72
C LEU A 109 -3.67 -5.34 8.87
N ARG A 110 -4.94 -4.99 8.62
CA ARG A 110 -5.86 -4.58 9.67
C ARG A 110 -6.17 -5.70 10.66
N GLN A 111 -6.30 -6.94 10.21
CA GLN A 111 -6.52 -8.10 11.09
C GLN A 111 -5.30 -8.42 11.95
N LEU A 112 -4.09 -8.13 11.44
CA LEU A 112 -2.83 -8.37 12.14
C LEU A 112 -2.42 -7.21 13.05
N LYS A 113 -3.11 -6.07 12.98
CA LYS A 113 -2.89 -4.94 13.88
C LYS A 113 -3.28 -5.34 15.31
N ASN A 114 -2.36 -5.13 16.25
CA ASN A 114 -2.58 -5.34 17.68
C ASN A 114 -1.91 -4.21 18.48
N LYS A 115 -1.60 -4.43 19.77
CA LYS A 115 -0.97 -3.43 20.63
C LYS A 115 0.48 -3.12 20.21
N ASP A 116 1.20 -4.11 19.69
CA ASP A 116 2.63 -4.06 19.37
C ASP A 116 2.89 -4.06 17.86
N SER A 117 1.82 -3.97 17.06
CA SER A 117 1.89 -3.88 15.60
C SER A 117 0.97 -2.80 15.03
N TYR A 118 1.42 -2.20 13.93
CA TYR A 118 0.61 -1.27 13.13
C TYR A 118 0.87 -1.52 11.65
N TYR A 119 0.28 -0.74 10.76
CA TYR A 119 0.50 -0.93 9.33
C TYR A 119 0.50 0.36 8.54
N ILE A 120 1.19 0.32 7.40
CA ILE A 120 1.19 1.29 6.31
C ILE A 120 0.28 0.73 5.20
N SER A 121 -0.73 1.50 4.82
CA SER A 121 -1.76 1.10 3.85
C SER A 121 -1.43 1.42 2.40
N THR A 122 -2.28 0.92 1.50
CA THR A 122 -2.19 1.16 0.06
C THR A 122 -2.88 2.46 -0.40
N GLY A 123 -2.25 3.60 -0.10
CA GLY A 123 -2.70 4.93 -0.53
C GLY A 123 -3.47 5.69 0.56
N SER A 124 -4.38 6.60 0.16
CA SER A 124 -5.07 7.46 1.12
C SER A 124 -6.16 6.74 1.92
N CYS A 125 -6.34 7.11 3.19
CA CYS A 125 -7.39 6.61 4.08
C CYS A 125 -8.81 6.76 3.49
N ARG A 126 -9.66 5.76 3.76
CA ARG A 126 -11.04 5.64 3.23
C ARG A 126 -12.11 5.44 4.32
N MET A 127 -11.79 5.69 5.60
CA MET A 127 -12.68 5.35 6.72
C MET A 127 -13.93 6.25 6.83
N CYS A 128 -13.89 7.46 6.28
CA CYS A 128 -15.02 8.40 6.29
C CYS A 128 -15.28 9.02 4.91
N LYS A 129 -16.55 9.33 4.63
CA LYS A 129 -17.01 9.97 3.39
C LYS A 129 -18.03 11.09 3.71
N PRO A 130 -17.72 12.37 3.44
CA PRO A 130 -16.40 12.92 3.10
C PRO A 130 -15.41 12.83 4.28
N CYS A 131 -14.12 13.04 4.01
CA CYS A 131 -13.13 13.14 5.09
C CYS A 131 -13.38 14.40 5.93
N LYS A 132 -13.34 14.27 7.27
CA LYS A 132 -13.54 15.40 8.21
C LYS A 132 -12.53 16.53 8.06
N CYS A 133 -11.34 16.25 7.50
CA CYS A 133 -10.34 17.26 7.11
C CYS A 133 -10.94 18.32 6.18
N LYS A 134 -11.78 17.93 5.21
CA LYS A 134 -12.46 18.87 4.29
C LYS A 134 -13.47 19.79 4.99
N LEU A 135 -13.88 19.43 6.20
CA LEU A 135 -14.83 20.17 7.01
C LEU A 135 -14.13 20.92 8.15
N ASN A 136 -12.79 20.99 8.14
CA ASN A 136 -11.98 21.52 9.23
C ASN A 136 -12.32 20.90 10.60
N LYS A 137 -12.71 19.62 10.62
CA LYS A 137 -13.02 18.86 11.84
C LYS A 137 -11.95 17.81 12.13
N PRO A 138 -11.73 17.44 13.41
CA PRO A 138 -10.85 16.35 13.79
C PRO A 138 -11.16 15.06 13.04
N CYS A 139 -10.18 14.17 12.94
CA CYS A 139 -10.39 12.86 12.34
C CYS A 139 -11.49 12.12 13.12
N ALA A 140 -12.49 11.58 12.41
CA ALA A 140 -13.53 10.76 13.04
C ALA A 140 -13.04 9.35 13.45
N HIS A 141 -11.83 8.96 13.02
CA HIS A 141 -11.27 7.63 13.20
C HIS A 141 -9.77 7.69 13.50
N PRO A 142 -9.33 8.43 14.55
CA PRO A 142 -7.91 8.65 14.81
C PRO A 142 -7.14 7.34 15.03
N ASP A 143 -7.75 6.39 15.74
CA ASP A 143 -7.08 5.14 16.19
C ASP A 143 -6.85 4.13 15.07
N ILE A 144 -7.62 4.22 13.98
CA ILE A 144 -7.52 3.31 12.82
C ILE A 144 -7.01 4.01 11.56
N LYS A 145 -6.70 5.31 11.65
CA LYS A 145 -6.13 6.09 10.54
C LYS A 145 -4.70 5.63 10.28
N THR A 146 -4.42 5.30 9.03
CA THR A 146 -3.08 4.93 8.55
C THR A 146 -2.72 5.76 7.31
N TYR A 147 -1.48 5.66 6.88
CA TYR A 147 -0.83 6.43 5.82
C TYR A 147 -0.32 5.48 4.73
N SER A 148 0.06 6.03 3.57
CA SER A 148 0.85 5.29 2.57
C SER A 148 2.31 5.65 2.69
N PHE A 149 3.19 4.84 2.12
CA PHE A 149 4.63 5.12 2.06
C PHE A 149 4.93 6.51 1.48
N GLU A 150 4.27 6.90 0.39
CA GLU A 150 4.48 8.20 -0.25
C GLU A 150 3.99 9.35 0.62
N ALA A 151 2.89 9.16 1.36
CA ALA A 151 2.40 10.16 2.32
C ALA A 151 3.38 10.35 3.49
N LEU A 152 4.14 9.30 3.84
CA LEU A 152 5.21 9.34 4.84
C LEU A 152 6.54 9.86 4.26
N GLY A 153 6.60 10.13 2.95
CA GLY A 153 7.77 10.68 2.27
C GLY A 153 8.74 9.64 1.69
N VAL A 154 8.36 8.35 1.64
CA VAL A 154 9.22 7.27 1.13
C VAL A 154 9.16 7.18 -0.39
N ASN A 155 10.32 7.03 -1.02
CA ASN A 155 10.45 6.67 -2.42
C ASN A 155 10.18 5.18 -2.64
N VAL A 156 8.92 4.84 -2.88
CA VAL A 156 8.51 3.45 -3.12
C VAL A 156 9.19 2.86 -4.37
N SER A 157 9.44 3.67 -5.40
CA SER A 157 10.05 3.15 -6.64
C SER A 157 11.47 2.66 -6.41
N ASP A 158 12.29 3.45 -5.72
CA ASP A 158 13.69 3.07 -5.44
C ASP A 158 13.73 1.95 -4.40
N MET A 159 12.91 2.04 -3.34
CA MET A 159 12.79 1.00 -2.32
C MET A 159 12.46 -0.37 -2.92
N LEU A 160 11.51 -0.45 -3.86
CA LEU A 160 11.15 -1.71 -4.50
C LEU A 160 12.21 -2.21 -5.47
N LYS A 161 12.86 -1.30 -6.19
CA LYS A 161 13.94 -1.66 -7.10
C LYS A 161 15.09 -2.32 -6.32
N ASP A 162 15.48 -1.72 -5.20
CA ASP A 162 16.66 -2.16 -4.45
C ASP A 162 16.36 -3.38 -3.56
N LEU A 163 15.15 -3.47 -2.98
CA LEU A 163 14.80 -4.55 -2.06
C LEU A 163 14.14 -5.77 -2.72
N PHE A 164 13.48 -5.60 -3.88
CA PHE A 164 12.69 -6.65 -4.53
C PHE A 164 13.11 -6.91 -5.99
N ASP A 165 14.07 -6.16 -6.53
CA ASP A 165 14.35 -6.10 -7.98
C ASP A 165 13.06 -5.86 -8.79
N PHE A 166 12.19 -4.98 -8.27
CA PHE A 166 10.86 -4.75 -8.83
C PHE A 166 10.69 -3.32 -9.32
N ARG A 167 10.24 -3.16 -10.56
CA ARG A 167 9.98 -1.85 -11.17
C ARG A 167 8.50 -1.52 -11.15
N LEU A 168 8.15 -0.32 -10.70
CA LEU A 168 6.78 0.18 -10.81
C LEU A 168 6.47 0.54 -12.27
N LEU A 169 5.37 -0.01 -12.79
CA LEU A 169 4.84 0.36 -14.10
C LEU A 169 3.70 1.35 -13.95
N TRP A 170 3.73 2.39 -14.76
CA TRP A 170 2.72 3.44 -14.77
C TRP A 170 1.91 3.39 -16.05
N TYR A 171 0.62 3.62 -15.93
CA TYR A 171 -0.22 3.87 -17.09
C TYR A 171 0.18 5.17 -17.77
N SER A 172 0.41 5.11 -19.07
CA SER A 172 0.49 6.28 -19.93
C SER A 172 -0.62 6.20 -20.97
N LYS A 173 -1.01 7.35 -21.54
CA LYS A 173 -2.17 7.45 -22.42
C LYS A 173 -2.03 6.46 -23.59
N LYS A 174 -2.94 5.47 -23.66
CA LYS A 174 -2.98 4.36 -24.65
C LYS A 174 -1.92 3.25 -24.46
N HIS A 175 -1.21 3.20 -23.34
CA HIS A 175 -0.30 2.10 -23.04
C HIS A 175 -0.70 1.42 -21.72
N LEU A 176 -1.35 0.25 -21.85
CA LEU A 176 -1.64 -0.61 -20.72
C LEU A 176 -0.33 -1.26 -20.25
N PRO A 177 0.09 -1.08 -18.98
CA PRO A 177 1.26 -1.77 -18.47
C PRO A 177 1.01 -3.28 -18.38
N GLN A 178 2.08 -4.07 -18.36
CA GLN A 178 1.96 -5.53 -18.23
C GLN A 178 1.27 -5.96 -16.93
N TYR A 179 1.54 -5.24 -15.84
CA TYR A 179 0.97 -5.49 -14.52
C TYR A 179 0.66 -4.18 -13.79
N THR A 180 -0.15 -4.28 -12.74
CA THR A 180 -0.24 -3.27 -11.69
C THR A 180 0.25 -3.85 -10.37
N SER A 181 0.71 -3.00 -9.48
CA SER A 181 1.19 -3.38 -8.15
C SER A 181 0.68 -2.46 -7.06
N VAL A 182 0.72 -2.96 -5.82
CA VAL A 182 0.47 -2.19 -4.61
C VAL A 182 1.51 -2.59 -3.57
N VAL A 183 1.85 -1.64 -2.69
CA VAL A 183 2.79 -1.88 -1.60
C VAL A 183 2.18 -1.41 -0.30
N ALA A 184 2.36 -2.23 0.73
CA ALA A 184 1.94 -1.96 2.09
C ALA A 184 3.02 -2.46 3.07
N GLY A 185 2.90 -2.14 4.35
CA GLY A 185 3.88 -2.56 5.35
C GLY A 185 3.23 -2.93 6.67
N LEU A 186 3.65 -4.01 7.30
CA LEU A 186 3.32 -4.32 8.70
C LEU A 186 4.48 -3.88 9.58
N LEU A 187 4.21 -3.04 10.56
CA LEU A 187 5.16 -2.55 11.55
C LEU A 187 5.06 -3.40 12.81
N SER A 188 6.19 -3.76 13.42
CA SER A 188 6.22 -4.57 14.65
C SER A 188 7.51 -4.41 15.43
N ASN A 189 7.46 -4.65 16.74
CA ASN A 189 8.67 -4.76 17.57
C ASN A 189 9.27 -6.17 17.56
N GLU A 190 8.42 -7.17 17.38
CA GLU A 190 8.83 -8.57 17.21
C GLU A 190 9.04 -8.90 15.74
N LYS A 191 9.86 -9.91 15.45
CA LYS A 191 9.96 -10.45 14.08
C LYS A 191 8.65 -11.14 13.76
N VAL A 192 7.88 -10.59 12.82
CA VAL A 192 6.65 -11.22 12.34
C VAL A 192 7.03 -12.40 11.45
N ASN A 193 6.39 -13.55 11.71
CA ASN A 193 6.48 -14.68 10.79
C ASN A 193 5.75 -14.31 9.48
N GLU A 194 6.50 -14.18 8.39
CA GLU A 194 6.00 -13.82 7.07
C GLU A 194 4.91 -14.80 6.57
N ASN A 195 4.90 -16.06 7.05
CA ASN A 195 3.86 -17.03 6.72
C ASN A 195 2.48 -16.62 7.26
N ILE A 196 2.41 -15.96 8.44
CA ILE A 196 1.14 -15.52 9.02
C ILE A 196 0.46 -14.50 8.09
N LEU A 197 1.23 -13.62 7.46
CA LEU A 197 0.71 -12.66 6.47
C LEU A 197 0.09 -13.37 5.29
N ILE A 198 0.77 -14.39 4.77
CA ILE A 198 0.31 -15.19 3.63
C ILE A 198 -0.94 -16.00 3.99
N GLU A 199 -0.94 -16.69 5.13
CA GLU A 199 -2.06 -17.49 5.60
C GLU A 199 -3.30 -16.63 5.83
N THR A 200 -3.12 -15.48 6.49
CA THR A 200 -4.21 -14.51 6.72
C THR A 200 -4.76 -13.96 5.40
N LEU A 201 -3.89 -13.72 4.42
CA LEU A 201 -4.28 -13.26 3.09
C LEU A 201 -5.05 -14.34 2.31
N LYS A 202 -4.63 -15.60 2.39
CA LYS A 202 -5.31 -16.76 1.76
C LYS A 202 -6.64 -17.10 2.41
N ALA A 203 -6.78 -16.88 3.72
CA ALA A 203 -8.04 -17.09 4.45
C ALA A 203 -9.17 -16.14 3.98
N GLN A 204 -8.85 -15.12 3.19
CA GLN A 204 -9.83 -14.22 2.61
C GLN A 204 -10.49 -14.86 1.40
N LYS A 205 -11.75 -15.30 1.60
CA LYS A 205 -12.70 -15.60 0.52
C LYS A 205 -12.79 -14.40 -0.43
#